data_AF-A0AAP5II57-F1
#
_entry.id   AF-A0AAP5II57-F1
#
_cell.length_a   1.000
_cell.length_b   1.000
_cell.length_c   1.000
_cell.angle_alpha   90.00
_cell.angle_beta   90.00
_cell.angle_gamma   90.00
#
_symmetry.space_group_name_H-M   'P 1'
#
loop_
_entity.id
_entity.type
_entity.pdbx_description
1 polymer ?
#
loop_
_entity_poly.entity_id
_entity_poly.type
_entity_poly.pdbx_seq_one_letter_code
_entity_poly.pdbx_strand_id
1 'polypeptide(L)'
;MHKRNSEGLRQSAQKKSQETLDRTQKTISQMMKSGKKVNFHTVAEAAGVSVAYLYKQESLRERIDRLRNQNSAIIGIPLNQGASDESKKSIATTLKERLRKLEAENRGLREHIEVIQGIALEVTNLRQQLEVLRKDKAKIETENQRLLQELELEIGSLKTENGSLKEQLYECHSSRQVSTSFTLPIDAKVTSLDKKRIQGKDISDKIKLELDSVGVKINTTLTKAIKSTSEEIVLSAIQALREALKLGSIERPGGWLNRAIQDGWMPNENNLPQDKVERDIFKQWFDLAYKQRLVLASTKDSDGRMYVFTVDGVRLSFDQMLAEYPLEKLKPSLSKI
;
A
#
# COMPACT_ATOMS: atom_id res chain seq x y z
N MET A 1 -26.71 91.49 -1.52
CA MET A 1 -26.52 90.11 -1.00
C MET A 1 -27.74 89.69 -0.19
N HIS A 2 -28.55 88.74 -0.66
CA HIS A 2 -29.69 88.23 0.12
C HIS A 2 -29.22 87.10 1.04
N LYS A 3 -29.33 87.29 2.37
CA LYS A 3 -29.09 86.23 3.37
C LYS A 3 -30.11 85.12 3.13
N ARG A 4 -29.64 83.92 2.76
CA ARG A 4 -30.49 82.73 2.63
C ARG A 4 -31.13 82.47 4.00
N ASN A 5 -32.47 82.41 4.05
CA ASN A 5 -33.24 81.99 5.22
C ASN A 5 -33.11 80.47 5.42
N SER A 6 -31.89 79.97 5.59
CA SER A 6 -31.58 78.55 5.75
C SER A 6 -31.91 78.03 7.16
N GLU A 7 -31.78 78.90 8.17
CA GLU A 7 -32.05 78.56 9.56
C GLU A 7 -33.57 78.40 9.84
N GLY A 8 -34.42 79.28 9.30
CA GLY A 8 -35.87 79.16 9.46
C GLY A 8 -36.45 77.91 8.78
N LEU A 9 -35.92 77.54 7.61
CA LEU A 9 -36.28 76.30 6.90
C LEU A 9 -35.82 75.05 7.67
N ARG A 10 -34.61 75.07 8.25
CA ARG A 10 -34.11 73.98 9.09
C ARG A 10 -34.95 73.80 10.35
N GLN A 11 -35.29 74.89 11.04
CA GLN A 11 -36.11 74.82 12.25
C GLN A 11 -37.53 74.31 11.96
N SER A 12 -38.15 74.74 10.85
CA SER A 12 -39.46 74.24 10.45
C SER A 12 -39.42 72.74 10.08
N ALA A 13 -38.38 72.30 9.37
CA ALA A 13 -38.19 70.88 9.03
C ALA A 13 -37.96 70.02 10.28
N GLN A 14 -37.16 70.49 11.24
CA GLN A 14 -36.92 69.80 12.50
C GLN A 14 -38.19 69.69 13.34
N LYS A 15 -38.98 70.78 13.43
CA LYS A 15 -40.25 70.79 14.15
C LYS A 15 -41.25 69.79 13.54
N LYS A 16 -41.42 69.79 12.22
CA LYS A 16 -42.28 68.82 11.51
C LYS A 16 -41.82 67.38 11.70
N SER A 17 -40.51 67.15 11.71
CA SER A 17 -39.94 65.82 11.98
C SER A 17 -40.26 65.36 13.40
N GLN A 18 -40.09 66.21 14.40
CA GLN A 18 -40.39 65.89 15.79
C GLN A 18 -41.89 65.62 16.00
N GLU A 19 -42.76 66.45 15.42
CA GLU A 19 -44.21 66.24 15.47
C GLU A 19 -44.62 64.90 14.84
N THR A 20 -43.96 64.51 13.75
CA THR A 20 -44.21 63.21 13.09
C THR A 20 -43.76 62.04 13.95
N LEU A 21 -42.61 62.17 14.64
CA LEU A 21 -42.13 61.17 15.60
C LEU A 21 -43.09 61.01 16.77
N ASP A 22 -43.49 62.12 17.40
CA ASP A 22 -44.38 62.10 18.56
C ASP A 22 -45.77 61.54 18.20
N ARG A 23 -46.29 61.89 17.02
CA ARG A 23 -47.54 61.32 16.50
C ARG A 23 -47.42 59.80 16.34
N THR A 24 -46.35 59.32 15.71
CA THR A 24 -46.13 57.89 15.50
C THR A 24 -45.99 57.13 16.82
N GLN A 25 -45.26 57.69 17.78
CA GLN A 25 -45.10 57.14 19.12
C GLN A 25 -46.45 57.05 19.88
N LYS A 26 -47.30 58.08 19.75
CA LYS A 26 -48.66 58.10 20.32
C LYS A 26 -49.55 57.05 19.66
N THR A 27 -49.50 56.90 18.34
CA THR A 27 -50.24 55.86 17.61
C THR A 27 -49.84 54.46 18.08
N ILE A 28 -48.54 54.17 18.20
CA ILE A 28 -48.07 52.87 18.73
C ILE A 28 -48.66 52.62 20.14
N SER A 29 -48.66 53.65 20.99
CA SER A 29 -49.21 53.54 22.35
C SER A 29 -50.73 53.33 22.37
N GLN A 30 -51.47 53.93 21.45
CA GLN A 30 -52.91 53.72 21.29
C GLN A 30 -53.22 52.32 20.73
N MET A 31 -52.41 51.82 19.78
CA MET A 31 -52.55 50.47 19.25
C MET A 31 -52.32 49.41 20.33
N MET A 32 -51.37 49.62 21.24
CA MET A 32 -51.19 48.77 22.41
C MET A 32 -52.42 48.79 23.34
N LYS A 33 -52.94 49.98 23.69
CA LYS A 33 -54.11 50.11 24.57
C LYS A 33 -55.39 49.50 23.97
N SER A 34 -55.53 49.53 22.66
CA SER A 34 -56.68 48.96 21.94
C SER A 34 -56.51 47.48 21.58
N GLY A 35 -55.40 46.84 21.96
CA GLY A 35 -55.12 45.44 21.66
C GLY A 35 -54.93 45.14 20.17
N LYS A 36 -54.70 46.16 19.33
CA LYS A 36 -54.50 46.00 17.89
C LYS A 36 -53.09 45.48 17.59
N LYS A 37 -52.96 44.63 16.56
CA LYS A 37 -51.66 44.08 16.13
C LYS A 37 -50.69 45.19 15.74
N VAL A 38 -49.58 45.28 16.47
CA VAL A 38 -48.48 46.20 16.19
C VAL A 38 -47.52 45.56 15.17
N ASN A 39 -47.51 46.09 13.94
CA ASN A 39 -46.61 45.74 12.85
C ASN A 39 -46.21 47.03 12.10
N PHE A 40 -45.08 47.04 11.39
CA PHE A 40 -44.64 48.19 10.59
C PHE A 40 -45.72 48.69 9.62
N HIS A 41 -46.45 47.77 8.98
CA HIS A 41 -47.50 48.14 8.04
C HIS A 41 -48.72 48.77 8.74
N THR A 42 -49.19 48.15 9.83
CA THR A 42 -50.36 48.64 10.58
C THR A 42 -50.07 49.94 11.32
N VAL A 43 -48.83 50.13 11.78
CA VAL A 43 -48.37 51.38 12.39
C VAL A 43 -48.22 52.48 11.34
N ALA A 44 -47.67 52.18 10.16
CA ALA A 44 -47.54 53.14 9.07
C ALA A 44 -48.90 53.69 8.62
N GLU A 45 -49.87 52.79 8.45
CA GLU A 45 -51.25 53.13 8.09
C GLU A 45 -51.93 53.96 9.18
N ALA A 46 -51.87 53.53 10.44
CA ALA A 46 -52.51 54.22 11.56
C ALA A 46 -51.86 55.56 11.92
N ALA A 47 -50.56 55.73 11.69
CA ALA A 47 -49.83 56.97 11.97
C ALA A 47 -49.76 57.90 10.75
N GLY A 48 -50.21 57.46 9.56
CA GLY A 48 -50.13 58.24 8.33
C GLY A 48 -48.67 58.58 7.96
N VAL A 49 -47.78 57.60 8.06
CA VAL A 49 -46.34 57.71 7.68
C VAL A 49 -45.97 56.58 6.74
N SER A 50 -44.92 56.75 5.94
CA SER A 50 -44.44 55.68 5.07
C SER A 50 -43.73 54.59 5.87
N VAL A 51 -43.78 53.34 5.39
CA VAL A 51 -43.02 52.23 5.99
C VAL A 51 -41.51 52.52 5.97
N ALA A 52 -41.00 53.13 4.90
CA ALA A 52 -39.61 53.54 4.79
C ALA A 52 -39.19 54.55 5.87
N TYR A 53 -40.09 55.45 6.29
CA TYR A 53 -39.83 56.36 7.40
C TYR A 53 -39.66 55.63 8.73
N LEU A 54 -40.46 54.60 9.00
CA LEU A 54 -40.33 53.77 10.21
C LEU A 54 -39.00 53.03 10.27
N TYR A 55 -38.49 52.57 9.11
CA TYR A 55 -37.17 51.94 9.03
C TYR A 55 -36.02 52.95 9.13
N LYS A 56 -36.22 54.18 8.65
CA LYS A 56 -35.21 55.24 8.72
C LYS A 56 -34.97 55.73 10.15
N GLN A 57 -35.98 55.63 11.01
CA GLN A 57 -35.87 56.02 12.42
C GLN A 57 -35.64 54.80 13.31
N GLU A 58 -34.39 54.60 13.73
CA GLU A 58 -33.98 53.41 14.50
C GLU A 58 -34.79 53.24 15.79
N SER A 59 -35.12 54.33 16.50
CA SER A 59 -35.89 54.27 17.74
C SER A 59 -37.32 53.74 17.56
N LEU A 60 -37.95 54.01 16.41
CA LEU A 60 -39.28 53.49 16.09
C LEU A 60 -39.21 52.04 15.65
N ARG A 61 -38.18 51.69 14.85
CA ARG A 61 -37.94 50.33 14.40
C ARG A 61 -37.76 49.37 15.57
N GLU A 62 -36.85 49.66 16.49
CA GLU A 62 -36.62 48.82 17.66
C GLU A 62 -37.88 48.65 18.51
N ARG A 63 -38.67 49.73 18.68
CA ARG A 63 -39.91 49.69 19.45
C ARG A 63 -40.96 48.80 18.80
N ILE A 64 -41.14 48.90 17.49
CA ILE A 64 -42.10 48.08 16.73
C ILE A 64 -41.66 46.61 16.74
N ASP A 65 -40.37 46.32 16.57
CA ASP A 65 -39.83 44.95 16.62
C ASP A 65 -40.03 44.30 17.99
N ARG A 66 -39.73 45.02 19.08
CA ARG A 66 -39.97 44.52 20.45
C ARG A 66 -41.46 44.22 20.68
N LEU A 67 -42.35 45.12 20.27
CA LEU A 67 -43.79 44.96 20.43
C LEU A 67 -44.36 43.85 19.54
N ARG A 68 -43.81 43.65 18.35
CA ARG A 68 -44.18 42.55 17.46
C ARG A 68 -43.83 41.20 18.10
N ASN A 69 -42.64 41.08 18.68
CA ASN A 69 -42.20 39.84 19.33
C ASN A 69 -43.01 39.55 20.60
N GLN A 70 -43.33 40.58 21.39
CA GLN A 70 -44.20 40.46 22.57
C GLN A 70 -45.63 40.07 22.20
N ASN A 71 -46.23 40.71 21.18
CA ASN A 71 -47.57 40.34 20.71
C ASN A 71 -47.61 38.97 20.02
N SER A 72 -46.51 38.49 19.45
CA SER A 72 -46.44 37.12 18.90
C SER A 72 -46.45 36.05 19.99
N ALA A 73 -45.99 36.38 21.20
CA ALA A 73 -46.07 35.51 22.36
C ALA A 73 -47.43 35.61 23.09
N ILE A 74 -48.08 36.78 23.06
CA ILE A 74 -49.36 37.03 23.77
C ILE A 74 -50.58 36.66 22.92
N ILE A 75 -50.53 36.81 21.59
CA ILE A 75 -51.57 36.33 20.66
C ILE A 75 -51.26 34.87 20.30
N GLY A 76 -51.17 34.04 21.33
CA GLY A 76 -51.22 32.60 21.21
C GLY A 76 -52.66 32.16 21.00
N ILE A 77 -52.95 31.66 19.79
CA ILE A 77 -54.07 30.78 19.45
C ILE A 77 -55.44 31.48 19.29
N PRO A 78 -56.06 31.45 18.08
CA PRO A 78 -57.51 31.60 18.00
C PRO A 78 -58.18 30.41 18.71
N LEU A 79 -58.79 30.66 19.87
CA LEU A 79 -59.71 29.73 20.52
C LEU A 79 -60.89 29.50 19.57
N ASN A 80 -60.92 28.33 18.92
CA ASN A 80 -61.82 27.83 17.86
C ASN A 80 -61.30 27.92 16.42
N GLN A 81 -60.19 27.23 16.17
CA GLN A 81 -60.06 26.31 15.05
C GLN A 81 -58.99 25.30 15.45
N GLY A 82 -59.37 24.35 16.33
CA GLY A 82 -58.58 23.15 16.46
C GLY A 82 -58.41 22.58 15.06
N ALA A 83 -57.18 22.26 14.66
CA ALA A 83 -56.93 21.58 13.39
C ALA A 83 -58.00 20.49 13.22
N SER A 84 -58.74 20.51 12.10
CA SER A 84 -59.82 19.55 11.84
C SER A 84 -59.33 18.15 12.21
N ASP A 85 -60.18 17.30 12.78
CA ASP A 85 -59.76 15.95 13.21
C ASP A 85 -59.11 15.16 12.05
N GLU A 86 -59.45 15.50 10.81
CA GLU A 86 -58.81 15.03 9.58
C GLU A 86 -57.32 15.45 9.46
N SER A 87 -56.99 16.69 9.80
CA SER A 87 -55.61 17.20 9.81
C SER A 87 -54.77 16.58 10.93
N LYS A 88 -55.36 16.33 12.11
CA LYS A 88 -54.66 15.59 13.18
C LYS A 88 -54.38 14.16 12.76
N LYS A 89 -55.35 13.51 12.08
CA LYS A 89 -55.22 12.15 11.58
C LYS A 89 -54.15 12.04 10.49
N SER A 90 -54.09 12.99 9.56
CA SER A 90 -53.07 13.01 8.50
C SER A 90 -51.65 13.28 9.04
N ILE A 91 -51.52 14.13 10.07
CA ILE A 91 -50.24 14.30 10.78
C ILE A 91 -49.85 13.02 11.51
N ALA A 92 -50.81 12.37 12.19
CA ALA A 92 -50.56 11.13 12.91
C ALA A 92 -50.15 9.97 11.97
N THR A 93 -50.74 9.86 10.78
CA THR A 93 -50.32 8.86 9.79
C THR A 93 -48.91 9.15 9.28
N THR A 94 -48.61 10.41 8.97
CA THR A 94 -47.27 10.82 8.50
C THR A 94 -46.20 10.55 9.55
N LEU A 95 -46.49 10.86 10.83
CA LEU A 95 -45.57 10.58 11.94
C LEU A 95 -45.38 9.08 12.15
N LYS A 96 -46.44 8.27 12.09
CA LYS A 96 -46.34 6.79 12.19
C LYS A 96 -45.50 6.22 11.05
N GLU A 97 -45.65 6.72 9.84
CA GLU A 97 -44.87 6.26 8.70
C GLU A 97 -43.39 6.65 8.83
N ARG A 98 -43.11 7.86 9.31
CA ARG A 98 -41.74 8.28 9.63
C ARG A 98 -41.14 7.44 10.76
N LEU A 99 -41.93 7.12 11.79
CA LEU A 99 -41.52 6.24 12.89
C LEU A 99 -41.12 4.86 12.34
N ARG A 100 -41.97 4.26 11.49
CA ARG A 100 -41.67 2.97 10.86
C ARG A 100 -40.40 3.00 10.01
N LYS A 101 -40.19 4.07 9.23
CA LYS A 101 -38.95 4.25 8.44
C LYS A 101 -37.73 4.33 9.33
N LEU A 102 -37.79 5.13 10.40
CA LEU A 102 -36.71 5.26 11.37
C LEU A 102 -36.45 3.95 12.12
N GLU A 103 -37.48 3.19 12.48
CA GLU A 103 -37.34 1.88 13.13
C GLU A 103 -36.69 0.84 12.19
N ALA A 104 -37.07 0.85 10.90
CA ALA A 104 -36.45 0.00 9.89
C ALA A 104 -34.98 0.36 9.66
N GLU A 105 -34.67 1.65 9.57
CA GLU A 105 -33.29 2.14 9.46
C GLU A 105 -32.47 1.78 10.70
N ASN A 106 -33.02 1.96 11.91
CA ASN A 106 -32.34 1.59 13.15
C ASN A 106 -32.07 0.08 13.23
N ARG A 107 -32.99 -0.75 12.76
CA ARG A 107 -32.80 -2.20 12.65
C ARG A 107 -31.67 -2.54 11.68
N GLY A 108 -31.71 -1.96 10.47
CA GLY A 108 -30.65 -2.16 9.48
C GLY A 108 -29.29 -1.74 10.01
N LEU A 109 -29.18 -0.58 10.67
CA LEU A 109 -27.93 -0.12 11.28
C LEU A 109 -27.41 -1.08 12.36
N ARG A 110 -28.30 -1.67 13.17
CA ARG A 110 -27.90 -2.68 14.17
C ARG A 110 -27.36 -3.96 13.52
N GLU A 111 -28.00 -4.44 12.47
CA GLU A 111 -27.53 -5.59 11.69
C GLU A 111 -26.14 -5.33 11.08
N HIS A 112 -25.91 -4.12 10.53
CA HIS A 112 -24.59 -3.74 10.02
C HIS A 112 -23.54 -3.69 11.13
N ILE A 113 -23.89 -3.19 12.32
CA ILE A 113 -22.98 -3.17 13.48
C ILE A 113 -22.59 -4.59 13.88
N GLU A 114 -23.54 -5.53 13.92
CA GLU A 114 -23.27 -6.93 14.27
C GLU A 114 -22.30 -7.58 13.26
N VAL A 115 -22.53 -7.38 11.96
CA VAL A 115 -21.62 -7.87 10.91
C VAL A 115 -20.23 -7.26 11.05
N ILE A 116 -20.14 -5.93 11.26
CA ILE A 116 -18.85 -5.25 11.44
C ILE A 116 -18.12 -5.74 12.69
N GLN A 117 -18.84 -6.00 13.77
CA GLN A 117 -18.26 -6.56 15.00
C GLN A 117 -17.73 -7.98 14.76
N GLY A 118 -18.45 -8.83 14.02
CA GLY A 118 -17.96 -10.14 13.61
C GLY A 118 -16.66 -10.06 12.82
N ILE A 119 -16.61 -9.18 11.80
CA ILE A 119 -15.40 -8.93 11.01
C ILE A 119 -14.26 -8.40 11.90
N ALA A 120 -14.55 -7.51 12.84
CA ALA A 120 -13.52 -6.98 13.75
C ALA A 120 -12.89 -8.07 14.61
N LEU A 121 -13.68 -9.03 15.10
CA LEU A 121 -13.18 -10.19 15.86
C LEU A 121 -12.33 -11.13 14.99
N GLU A 122 -12.71 -11.34 13.73
CA GLU A 122 -11.90 -12.13 12.80
C GLU A 122 -10.55 -11.44 12.52
N VAL A 123 -10.57 -10.12 12.26
CA VAL A 123 -9.36 -9.33 12.02
C VAL A 123 -8.44 -9.34 13.24
N THR A 124 -8.95 -9.27 14.47
CA THR A 124 -8.11 -9.35 15.67
C THR A 124 -7.48 -10.73 15.83
N ASN A 125 -8.24 -11.80 15.56
CA ASN A 125 -7.70 -13.16 15.56
C ASN A 125 -6.57 -13.33 14.52
N LEU A 126 -6.82 -12.93 13.28
CA LEU A 126 -5.81 -12.99 12.21
C LEU A 126 -4.56 -12.16 12.54
N ARG A 127 -4.72 -10.98 13.14
CA ARG A 127 -3.59 -10.18 13.63
C ARG A 127 -2.78 -10.92 14.68
N GLN A 128 -3.43 -11.57 15.65
CA GLN A 128 -2.74 -12.36 16.67
C GLN A 128 -1.96 -13.53 16.05
N GLN A 129 -2.55 -14.23 15.08
CA GLN A 129 -1.85 -15.30 14.36
C GLN A 129 -0.62 -14.78 13.59
N LEU A 130 -0.76 -13.64 12.90
CA LEU A 130 0.35 -13.00 12.19
C LEU A 130 1.49 -12.60 13.14
N GLU A 131 1.17 -12.12 14.34
CA GLU A 131 2.17 -11.78 15.35
C GLU A 131 2.91 -13.02 15.87
N VAL A 132 2.22 -14.13 16.08
CA VAL A 132 2.87 -15.40 16.46
C VAL A 132 3.81 -15.87 15.35
N LEU A 133 3.33 -15.91 14.10
CA LEU A 133 4.14 -16.31 12.95
C LEU A 133 5.34 -15.40 12.73
N ARG A 134 5.21 -14.08 12.96
CA ARG A 134 6.34 -13.14 12.90
C ARG A 134 7.38 -13.45 13.96
N LYS A 135 6.97 -13.74 15.19
CA LYS A 135 7.90 -14.12 16.26
C LYS A 135 8.65 -15.40 15.93
N ASP A 136 7.95 -16.40 15.40
CA ASP A 136 8.58 -17.67 15.05
C ASP A 136 9.51 -17.53 13.86
N LYS A 137 9.13 -16.76 12.85
CA LYS A 137 10.03 -16.38 11.75
C LYS A 137 11.29 -15.69 12.26
N ALA A 138 11.15 -14.72 13.17
CA ALA A 138 12.30 -14.02 13.75
C ALA A 138 13.23 -14.97 14.52
N LYS A 139 12.68 -15.91 15.30
CA LYS A 139 13.50 -16.93 15.99
C LYS A 139 14.29 -17.78 14.98
N ILE A 140 13.63 -18.29 13.94
CA ILE A 140 14.27 -19.08 12.89
C ILE A 140 15.38 -18.28 12.21
N GLU A 141 15.13 -17.00 11.91
CA GLU A 141 16.15 -16.12 11.33
C GLU A 141 17.36 -15.94 12.25
N THR A 142 17.14 -15.73 13.55
CA THR A 142 18.25 -15.62 14.52
C THR A 142 19.04 -16.91 14.66
N GLU A 143 18.37 -18.07 14.61
CA GLU A 143 19.03 -19.36 14.70
C GLU A 143 19.82 -19.68 13.44
N ASN A 144 19.28 -19.36 12.26
CA ASN A 144 20.01 -19.47 11.00
C ASN A 144 21.25 -18.57 10.99
N GLN A 145 21.15 -17.33 11.48
CA GLN A 145 22.31 -16.44 11.58
C GLN A 145 23.38 -16.99 12.53
N ARG A 146 22.96 -17.56 13.67
CA ARG A 146 23.87 -18.20 14.62
C ARG A 146 24.60 -19.39 14.00
N LEU A 147 23.87 -20.27 13.30
CA LEU A 147 24.46 -21.43 12.62
C LEU A 147 25.43 -21.01 11.51
N LEU A 148 25.12 -19.95 10.76
CA LEU A 148 26.04 -19.40 9.76
C LEU A 148 27.33 -18.90 10.39
N GLN A 149 27.22 -18.15 11.51
CA GLN A 149 28.40 -17.66 12.23
C GLN A 149 29.26 -18.81 12.78
N GLU A 150 28.63 -19.86 13.30
CA GLU A 150 29.33 -21.06 13.79
C GLU A 150 30.08 -21.77 12.67
N LEU A 151 29.45 -21.93 11.50
CA LEU A 151 30.10 -22.50 10.31
C LEU A 151 31.26 -21.63 9.81
N GLU A 152 31.13 -20.30 9.81
CA GLU A 152 32.21 -19.40 9.42
C GLU A 152 33.42 -19.50 10.34
N LEU A 153 33.18 -19.60 11.65
CA LEU A 153 34.24 -19.79 12.65
C LEU A 153 34.95 -21.13 12.43
N GLU A 154 34.20 -22.21 12.20
CA GLU A 154 34.78 -23.54 11.94
C GLU A 154 35.61 -23.56 10.66
N ILE A 155 35.09 -22.99 9.57
CA ILE A 155 35.84 -22.84 8.31
C ILE A 155 37.12 -22.01 8.54
N GLY A 156 37.05 -20.96 9.36
CA GLY A 156 38.20 -20.16 9.76
C GLY A 156 39.27 -21.00 10.48
N SER A 157 38.86 -21.76 11.50
CA SER A 157 39.72 -22.66 12.26
C SER A 157 40.41 -23.68 11.34
N LEU A 158 39.64 -24.41 10.53
CA LEU A 158 40.18 -25.40 9.58
C LEU A 158 41.12 -24.77 8.55
N LYS A 159 40.87 -23.53 8.10
CA LYS A 159 41.80 -22.81 7.22
C LYS A 159 43.12 -22.51 7.90
N THR A 160 43.10 -22.09 9.16
CA THR A 160 44.34 -21.84 9.93
C THR A 160 45.12 -23.12 10.19
N GLU A 161 44.43 -24.22 10.53
CA GLU A 161 45.05 -25.54 10.70
C GLU A 161 45.68 -26.02 9.40
N ASN A 162 44.96 -25.92 8.28
CA ASN A 162 45.50 -26.24 6.95
C ASN A 162 46.70 -25.36 6.59
N GLY A 163 46.72 -24.09 7.00
CA GLY A 163 47.88 -23.21 6.83
C GLY A 163 49.09 -23.70 7.61
N SER A 164 48.90 -24.01 8.89
CA SER A 164 49.95 -24.54 9.78
C SER A 164 50.49 -25.89 9.28
N LEU A 165 49.61 -26.81 8.86
CA LEU A 165 50.01 -28.09 8.29
C LEU A 165 50.82 -27.93 7.00
N LYS A 166 50.45 -26.97 6.14
CA LYS A 166 51.23 -26.65 4.93
C LYS A 166 52.60 -26.06 5.27
N GLU A 167 52.68 -25.21 6.29
CA GLU A 167 53.94 -24.63 6.78
C GLU A 167 54.85 -25.72 7.37
N GLN A 168 54.31 -26.60 8.21
CA GLN A 168 55.04 -27.77 8.73
C GLN A 168 55.53 -28.69 7.61
N LEU A 169 54.71 -28.95 6.58
CA LEU A 169 55.14 -29.72 5.42
C LEU A 169 56.28 -29.03 4.67
N TYR A 170 56.20 -27.71 4.48
CA TYR A 170 57.24 -26.92 3.83
C TYR A 170 58.56 -26.97 4.62
N GLU A 171 58.51 -26.83 5.94
CA GLU A 171 59.67 -26.96 6.83
C GLU A 171 60.29 -28.36 6.73
N CYS A 172 59.47 -29.42 6.80
CA CYS A 172 59.94 -30.80 6.68
C CYS A 172 60.60 -31.08 5.32
N HIS A 173 60.03 -30.57 4.23
CA HIS A 173 60.61 -30.67 2.89
C HIS A 173 61.91 -29.88 2.76
N SER A 174 62.00 -28.69 3.37
CA SER A 174 63.21 -27.87 3.39
C SER A 174 64.34 -28.54 4.18
N SER A 175 64.04 -29.11 5.35
CA SER A 175 65.01 -29.89 6.13
C SER A 175 65.47 -31.15 5.39
N ARG A 176 64.59 -31.81 4.62
CA ARG A 176 64.93 -33.00 3.82
C ARG A 176 65.90 -32.70 2.66
N GLN A 177 65.83 -31.51 2.06
CA GLN A 177 66.77 -31.09 1.01
C GLN A 177 68.19 -30.83 1.54
N VAL A 178 68.34 -30.41 2.80
CA VAL A 178 69.66 -30.17 3.41
C VAL A 178 70.38 -31.49 3.77
N SER A 179 69.62 -32.56 4.08
CA SER A 179 70.17 -33.88 4.42
C SER A 179 70.63 -34.72 3.21
N THR A 180 70.43 -34.27 1.97
CA THR A 180 70.92 -34.94 0.76
C THR A 180 72.05 -34.15 0.11
N SER A 181 73.19 -34.07 0.79
CA SER A 181 74.45 -33.64 0.20
C SER A 181 75.53 -34.69 0.48
N PHE A 182 75.53 -35.75 -0.34
CA PHE A 182 76.67 -36.65 -0.50
C PHE A 182 76.86 -36.95 -2.00
N THR A 183 77.93 -36.40 -2.55
CA THR A 183 78.66 -36.71 -3.79
C THR A 183 79.04 -38.21 -3.84
N LEU A 184 79.12 -39.02 -4.92
CA LEU A 184 79.42 -38.99 -6.38
C LEU A 184 78.92 -40.37 -6.97
N PRO A 185 79.27 -40.86 -8.19
CA PRO A 185 79.17 -40.31 -9.56
C PRO A 185 78.50 -41.29 -10.57
N ILE A 186 78.10 -40.72 -11.73
CA ILE A 186 78.00 -41.35 -13.07
C ILE A 186 76.85 -42.36 -13.34
N ASP A 187 76.22 -42.10 -14.51
CA ASP A 187 75.27 -42.91 -15.28
C ASP A 187 73.79 -42.93 -14.89
N ALA A 188 73.07 -41.88 -15.30
CA ALA A 188 71.80 -42.08 -15.98
C ALA A 188 71.46 -40.85 -16.85
N LYS A 189 71.44 -41.04 -18.17
CA LYS A 189 70.73 -40.16 -19.11
C LYS A 189 69.30 -39.95 -18.61
N VAL A 190 68.95 -38.74 -18.20
CA VAL A 190 67.54 -38.33 -18.11
C VAL A 190 67.42 -36.93 -18.70
N THR A 191 66.85 -36.93 -19.90
CA THR A 191 66.36 -35.78 -20.65
C THR A 191 65.26 -35.04 -19.89
N SER A 192 65.32 -33.70 -19.91
CA SER A 192 64.22 -32.82 -19.57
C SER A 192 62.94 -33.20 -20.34
N LEU A 193 61.84 -33.36 -19.62
CA LEU A 193 60.50 -33.45 -20.20
C LEU A 193 59.63 -32.33 -19.61
N ASP A 194 60.03 -31.10 -19.90
CA ASP A 194 59.05 -30.03 -20.06
C ASP A 194 58.49 -30.13 -21.48
N LYS A 195 57.17 -30.15 -21.56
CA LYS A 195 56.32 -30.42 -22.74
C LYS A 195 56.10 -31.91 -23.03
N LYS A 196 54.97 -32.42 -22.52
CA LYS A 196 53.79 -32.80 -23.34
C LYS A 196 52.97 -33.84 -22.57
N ARG A 197 51.94 -33.40 -21.85
CA ARG A 197 50.79 -34.26 -21.52
C ARG A 197 49.47 -33.55 -21.79
N ILE A 198 49.28 -33.22 -23.06
CA ILE A 198 47.94 -33.22 -23.65
C ILE A 198 47.61 -34.70 -23.88
N GLN A 199 47.07 -35.38 -22.87
CA GLN A 199 46.11 -36.48 -23.02
C GLN A 199 45.70 -37.01 -21.66
N GLY A 200 44.44 -36.76 -21.35
CA GLY A 200 43.77 -37.12 -20.11
C GLY A 200 42.86 -35.99 -19.68
N LYS A 201 41.76 -35.75 -20.41
CA LYS A 201 40.66 -34.91 -19.92
C LYS A 201 40.02 -35.70 -18.77
N ASP A 202 40.64 -35.59 -17.60
CA ASP A 202 40.09 -36.17 -16.39
C ASP A 202 38.83 -35.38 -16.02
N ILE A 203 37.84 -36.07 -15.49
CA ILE A 203 36.55 -35.44 -15.17
C ILE A 203 36.80 -34.44 -14.03
N SER A 204 36.39 -33.19 -14.21
CA SER A 204 36.47 -32.14 -13.19
C SER A 204 35.92 -32.64 -11.87
N ASP A 205 36.65 -32.45 -10.77
CA ASP A 205 36.25 -32.95 -9.45
C ASP A 205 34.91 -32.33 -8.99
N LYS A 206 34.59 -31.14 -9.51
CA LYS A 206 33.28 -30.50 -9.35
C LYS A 206 32.14 -31.34 -9.93
N ILE A 207 32.32 -31.89 -11.13
CA ILE A 207 31.31 -32.74 -11.78
C ILE A 207 31.15 -34.06 -11.01
N LYS A 208 32.24 -34.62 -10.47
CA LYS A 208 32.19 -35.85 -9.67
C LYS A 208 31.36 -35.65 -8.38
N LEU A 209 31.62 -34.56 -7.66
CA LEU A 209 30.89 -34.22 -6.43
C LEU A 209 29.38 -34.01 -6.67
N GLU A 210 29.01 -33.31 -7.75
CA GLU A 210 27.61 -33.07 -8.10
C GLU A 210 26.89 -34.36 -8.55
N LEU A 211 27.58 -35.29 -9.21
CA LEU A 211 27.02 -36.59 -9.60
C LEU A 211 26.79 -37.51 -8.41
N ASP A 212 27.71 -37.52 -7.44
CA ASP A 212 27.57 -38.28 -6.20
C ASP A 212 26.42 -37.74 -5.34
N SER A 213 26.24 -36.42 -5.31
CA SER A 213 25.11 -35.73 -4.65
C SER A 213 23.75 -36.13 -5.23
N VAL A 214 23.68 -36.34 -6.56
CA VAL A 214 22.45 -36.78 -7.26
C VAL A 214 22.30 -38.32 -7.27
N GLY A 215 23.25 -39.06 -6.70
CA GLY A 215 23.20 -40.52 -6.58
C GLY A 215 23.42 -41.26 -7.91
N VAL A 216 24.04 -40.61 -8.90
CA VAL A 216 24.27 -41.20 -10.23
C VAL A 216 25.68 -41.76 -10.32
N LYS A 217 25.79 -43.10 -10.28
CA LYS A 217 27.07 -43.77 -10.51
C LYS A 217 27.55 -43.56 -11.94
N ILE A 218 28.77 -43.02 -12.09
CA ILE A 218 29.41 -42.84 -13.39
C ILE A 218 29.61 -44.19 -14.08
N ASN A 219 29.03 -44.33 -15.28
CA ASN A 219 29.25 -45.47 -16.17
C ASN A 219 30.15 -45.08 -17.35
N THR A 220 30.61 -46.06 -18.12
CA THR A 220 31.53 -45.83 -19.25
C THR A 220 30.94 -44.96 -20.35
N THR A 221 29.63 -45.01 -20.57
CA THR A 221 28.91 -44.19 -21.57
C THR A 221 28.80 -42.73 -21.14
N LEU A 222 28.42 -42.49 -19.88
CA LEU A 222 28.34 -41.16 -19.26
C LEU A 222 29.73 -40.53 -19.16
N THR A 223 30.76 -41.32 -18.88
CA THR A 223 32.17 -40.88 -18.89
C THR A 223 32.57 -40.36 -20.27
N LYS A 224 32.13 -41.02 -21.34
CA LYS A 224 32.40 -40.58 -22.72
C LYS A 224 31.64 -39.29 -23.04
N ALA A 225 30.35 -39.20 -22.67
CA ALA A 225 29.53 -38.01 -22.87
C ALA A 225 30.06 -36.78 -22.12
N ILE A 226 30.49 -36.93 -20.87
CA ILE A 226 31.09 -35.86 -20.07
C ILE A 226 32.42 -35.40 -20.66
N LYS A 227 33.24 -36.33 -21.18
CA LYS A 227 34.53 -35.98 -21.80
C LYS A 227 34.36 -35.32 -23.17
N SER A 228 33.35 -35.68 -23.95
CA SER A 228 33.09 -35.12 -25.28
C SER A 228 32.47 -33.73 -25.25
N THR A 229 31.76 -33.36 -24.17
CA THR A 229 30.98 -32.12 -24.07
C THR A 229 31.70 -31.07 -23.19
N SER A 230 31.22 -29.82 -23.19
CA SER A 230 31.70 -28.75 -22.30
C SER A 230 31.20 -28.94 -20.87
N GLU A 231 31.98 -28.50 -19.89
CA GLU A 231 31.65 -28.60 -18.46
C GLU A 231 30.35 -27.87 -18.11
N GLU A 232 30.07 -26.74 -18.75
CA GLU A 232 28.84 -25.95 -18.55
C GLU A 232 27.58 -26.73 -18.89
N ILE A 233 27.54 -27.40 -20.06
CA ILE A 233 26.38 -28.19 -20.49
C ILE A 233 26.17 -29.38 -19.55
N VAL A 234 27.25 -29.99 -19.07
CA VAL A 234 27.18 -31.10 -18.11
C VAL A 234 26.58 -30.63 -16.79
N LEU A 235 27.00 -29.46 -16.27
CA LEU A 235 26.43 -28.88 -15.05
C LEU A 235 24.95 -28.50 -15.23
N SER A 236 24.58 -27.91 -16.37
CA SER A 236 23.18 -27.62 -16.71
C SER A 236 22.31 -28.88 -16.79
N ALA A 237 22.83 -29.96 -17.40
CA ALA A 237 22.13 -31.23 -17.48
C ALA A 237 21.95 -31.91 -16.11
N ILE A 238 22.95 -31.80 -15.22
CA ILE A 238 22.87 -32.28 -13.83
C ILE A 238 21.81 -31.48 -13.05
N GLN A 239 21.75 -30.16 -13.24
CA GLN A 239 20.73 -29.32 -12.62
C GLN A 239 19.32 -29.68 -13.11
N ALA A 240 19.14 -29.91 -14.41
CA ALA A 240 17.87 -30.38 -14.97
C ALA A 240 17.45 -31.73 -14.39
N LEU A 241 18.39 -32.66 -14.19
CA LEU A 241 18.12 -33.94 -13.54
C LEU A 241 17.65 -33.75 -12.08
N ARG A 242 18.30 -32.85 -11.33
CA ARG A 242 17.92 -32.55 -9.95
C ARG A 242 16.50 -31.98 -9.84
N GLU A 243 16.09 -31.15 -10.80
CA GLU A 243 14.72 -30.62 -10.87
C GLU A 243 13.70 -31.69 -11.23
N ALA A 244 14.03 -32.52 -12.22
CA ALA A 244 13.16 -33.62 -12.63
C ALA A 244 12.93 -34.64 -11.50
N LEU A 245 13.96 -34.91 -10.67
CA LEU A 245 13.84 -35.74 -9.47
C LEU A 245 12.95 -35.13 -8.37
N LYS A 246 12.79 -33.79 -8.33
CA LYS A 246 11.84 -33.13 -7.41
C LYS A 246 10.39 -33.27 -7.89
N LEU A 247 10.18 -33.30 -9.21
CA LEU A 247 8.84 -33.37 -9.81
C LEU A 247 8.31 -34.81 -9.90
N GLY A 248 9.19 -35.81 -9.93
CA GLY A 248 8.81 -37.22 -9.91
C GLY A 248 10.02 -38.14 -9.77
N SER A 249 9.77 -39.44 -9.57
CA SER A 249 10.85 -40.43 -9.48
C SER A 249 11.24 -40.91 -10.88
N ILE A 250 12.49 -40.67 -11.28
CA ILE A 250 13.03 -41.13 -12.56
C ILE A 250 13.59 -42.53 -12.36
N GLU A 251 13.08 -43.52 -13.08
CA GLU A 251 13.50 -44.93 -12.93
C GLU A 251 15.00 -45.15 -13.22
N ARG A 252 15.60 -44.38 -14.16
CA ARG A 252 17.00 -44.51 -14.57
C ARG A 252 17.72 -43.16 -14.70
N PRO A 253 18.15 -42.55 -13.57
CA PRO A 253 18.79 -41.23 -13.56
C PRO A 253 20.06 -41.13 -14.41
N GLY A 254 20.90 -42.19 -14.44
CA GLY A 254 22.13 -42.19 -15.25
C GLY A 254 21.90 -42.29 -16.76
N GLY A 255 20.84 -42.99 -17.18
CA GLY A 255 20.44 -43.05 -18.59
C GLY A 255 19.79 -41.73 -19.04
N TRP A 256 18.98 -41.15 -18.16
CA TRP A 256 18.36 -39.84 -18.34
C TRP A 256 19.42 -38.74 -18.49
N LEU A 257 20.42 -38.72 -17.61
CA LEU A 257 21.50 -37.72 -17.66
C LEU A 257 22.35 -37.85 -18.93
N ASN A 258 22.65 -39.07 -19.35
CA ASN A 258 23.40 -39.29 -20.59
C ASN A 258 22.62 -38.76 -21.81
N ARG A 259 21.30 -38.90 -21.81
CA ARG A 259 20.42 -38.32 -22.83
C ARG A 259 20.40 -36.79 -22.75
N ALA A 260 20.27 -36.24 -21.54
CA ALA A 260 20.29 -34.80 -21.30
C ALA A 260 21.60 -34.13 -21.76
N ILE A 261 22.75 -34.79 -21.57
CA ILE A 261 24.06 -34.29 -22.02
C ILE A 261 24.19 -34.38 -23.56
N GLN A 262 23.65 -35.44 -24.18
CA GLN A 262 23.69 -35.63 -25.64
C GLN A 262 22.76 -34.67 -26.38
N ASP A 263 21.55 -34.48 -25.85
CA ASP A 263 20.50 -33.67 -26.45
C ASP A 263 20.56 -32.20 -25.95
N GLY A 264 21.54 -31.86 -25.11
CA GLY A 264 21.80 -30.49 -24.65
C GLY A 264 20.69 -29.89 -23.78
N TRP A 265 20.03 -30.70 -22.95
CA TRP A 265 18.91 -30.24 -22.13
C TRP A 265 19.35 -29.23 -21.09
N MET A 266 18.71 -28.07 -21.11
CA MET A 266 18.91 -26.99 -20.14
C MET A 266 17.82 -27.07 -19.05
N PRO A 267 18.10 -26.60 -17.81
CA PRO A 267 17.06 -26.45 -16.79
C PRO A 267 15.92 -25.58 -17.34
N ASN A 268 14.68 -25.89 -16.96
CA ASN A 268 13.49 -25.26 -17.54
C ASN A 268 13.63 -23.73 -17.56
N GLU A 269 13.56 -23.10 -18.75
CA GLU A 269 13.72 -21.65 -18.97
C GLU A 269 12.84 -20.81 -18.00
N ASN A 270 11.73 -21.39 -17.55
CA ASN A 270 10.83 -20.79 -16.58
C ASN A 270 11.41 -20.53 -15.19
N ASN A 271 12.68 -20.82 -14.88
CA ASN A 271 13.32 -20.57 -13.59
C ASN A 271 14.79 -20.08 -13.68
N LEU A 272 15.17 -19.29 -14.70
CA LEU A 272 16.43 -18.56 -14.61
C LEU A 272 16.43 -17.67 -13.35
N PRO A 273 17.55 -17.57 -12.60
CA PRO A 273 17.65 -16.70 -11.42
C PRO A 273 17.26 -15.25 -11.75
N GLN A 274 17.59 -14.79 -12.96
CA GLN A 274 17.22 -13.49 -13.50
C GLN A 274 15.70 -13.34 -13.62
N ASP A 275 15.01 -14.31 -14.24
CA ASP A 275 13.55 -14.29 -14.40
C ASP A 275 12.78 -14.44 -13.09
N LYS A 276 13.38 -15.10 -12.08
CA LYS A 276 12.80 -15.17 -10.73
C LYS A 276 12.89 -13.81 -10.03
N VAL A 277 14.05 -13.17 -10.11
CA VAL A 277 14.28 -11.81 -9.59
C VAL A 277 13.36 -10.81 -10.29
N GLU A 278 13.27 -10.84 -11.62
CA GLU A 278 12.36 -9.98 -12.38
C GLU A 278 10.89 -10.21 -12.04
N ARG A 279 10.47 -11.47 -11.85
CA ARG A 279 9.10 -11.79 -11.40
C ARG A 279 8.82 -11.28 -9.98
N ASP A 280 9.78 -11.42 -9.07
CA ASP A 280 9.64 -10.95 -7.70
C ASP A 280 9.62 -9.41 -7.62
N ILE A 281 10.41 -8.72 -8.45
CA ILE A 281 10.40 -7.26 -8.60
C ILE A 281 9.07 -6.80 -9.23
N PHE A 282 8.64 -7.46 -10.32
CA PHE A 282 7.37 -7.18 -10.99
C PHE A 282 6.20 -7.28 -10.02
N LYS A 283 6.13 -8.37 -9.25
CA LYS A 283 5.05 -8.60 -8.28
C LYS A 283 5.00 -7.49 -7.23
N GLN A 284 6.15 -7.15 -6.65
CA GLN A 284 6.25 -6.08 -5.66
C GLN A 284 5.82 -4.72 -6.23
N TRP A 285 6.29 -4.40 -7.43
CA TRP A 285 5.93 -3.16 -8.12
C TRP A 285 4.45 -3.11 -8.46
N PHE A 286 3.90 -4.19 -9.03
CA PHE A 286 2.51 -4.29 -9.45
C PHE A 286 1.57 -4.16 -8.25
N ASP A 287 1.86 -4.82 -7.13
CA ASP A 287 1.03 -4.72 -5.92
C ASP A 287 0.96 -3.27 -5.39
N LEU A 288 2.05 -2.51 -5.47
CA LEU A 288 2.09 -1.09 -5.07
C LEU A 288 1.34 -0.21 -6.07
N ALA A 289 1.60 -0.40 -7.37
CA ALA A 289 0.95 0.34 -8.44
C ALA A 289 -0.57 0.10 -8.48
N TYR A 290 -1.00 -1.14 -8.23
CA TYR A 290 -2.42 -1.53 -8.17
C TYR A 290 -3.12 -0.89 -6.97
N LYS A 291 -2.48 -0.86 -5.79
CA LYS A 291 -3.01 -0.17 -4.60
C LYS A 291 -3.17 1.34 -4.81
N GLN A 292 -2.28 1.96 -5.58
CA GLN A 292 -2.36 3.37 -5.95
C GLN A 292 -3.27 3.65 -7.16
N ARG A 293 -3.92 2.61 -7.70
CA ARG A 293 -4.77 2.66 -8.91
C ARG A 293 -4.06 3.22 -10.14
N LEU A 294 -2.77 2.90 -10.32
CA LEU A 294 -2.02 3.23 -11.54
C LEU A 294 -2.21 2.18 -12.64
N VAL A 295 -2.44 0.93 -12.24
CA VAL A 295 -2.63 -0.22 -13.14
C VAL A 295 -3.86 -1.03 -12.73
N LEU A 296 -4.51 -1.64 -13.72
CA LEU A 296 -5.73 -2.45 -13.55
C LEU A 296 -5.47 -3.95 -13.65
N ALA A 297 -4.58 -4.35 -14.57
CA ALA A 297 -4.30 -5.74 -14.85
C ALA A 297 -2.88 -5.91 -15.41
N SER A 298 -2.38 -7.15 -15.36
CA SER A 298 -1.13 -7.54 -16.00
C SER A 298 -1.34 -8.76 -16.90
N THR A 299 -0.51 -8.87 -17.93
CA THR A 299 -0.47 -10.04 -18.83
C THR A 299 0.98 -10.36 -19.21
N LYS A 300 1.24 -11.62 -19.56
CA LYS A 300 2.52 -12.09 -20.08
C LYS A 300 2.30 -12.53 -21.53
N ASP A 301 3.03 -11.94 -22.46
CA ASP A 301 2.93 -12.28 -23.88
C ASP A 301 3.81 -13.49 -24.25
N SER A 302 3.63 -13.99 -25.48
CA SER A 302 4.42 -15.08 -26.07
C SER A 302 5.93 -14.86 -26.00
N ASP A 303 6.35 -13.59 -25.98
CA ASP A 303 7.74 -13.18 -25.98
C ASP A 303 8.37 -13.20 -24.57
N GLY A 304 7.64 -13.70 -23.57
CA GLY A 304 8.10 -13.81 -22.19
C GLY A 304 8.05 -12.50 -21.40
N ARG A 305 7.77 -11.36 -22.05
CA ARG A 305 7.73 -10.03 -21.42
C ARG A 305 6.41 -9.75 -20.72
N MET A 306 6.49 -9.03 -19.60
CA MET A 306 5.34 -8.62 -18.79
C MET A 306 4.80 -7.26 -19.28
N TYR A 307 3.47 -7.17 -19.38
CA TYR A 307 2.74 -5.96 -19.73
C TYR A 307 1.72 -5.62 -18.66
N VAL A 308 1.42 -4.34 -18.51
CA VAL A 308 0.41 -3.83 -17.60
C VAL A 308 -0.54 -2.88 -18.31
N PHE A 309 -1.78 -2.87 -17.84
CA PHE A 309 -2.84 -2.00 -18.35
C PHE A 309 -3.06 -0.84 -17.39
N THR A 310 -2.91 0.38 -17.88
CA THR A 310 -3.21 1.60 -17.11
C THR A 310 -4.71 1.82 -16.99
N VAL A 311 -5.13 2.74 -16.12
CA VAL A 311 -6.55 3.11 -15.97
C VAL A 311 -7.16 3.65 -17.27
N ASP A 312 -6.32 4.27 -18.10
CA ASP A 312 -6.71 4.80 -19.41
C ASP A 312 -6.84 3.71 -20.49
N GLY A 313 -6.64 2.44 -20.14
CA GLY A 313 -6.72 1.30 -21.06
C GLY A 313 -5.50 1.13 -21.96
N VAL A 314 -4.42 1.88 -21.71
CA VAL A 314 -3.18 1.77 -22.48
C VAL A 314 -2.36 0.58 -22.00
N ARG A 315 -1.85 -0.20 -22.95
CA ARG A 315 -0.96 -1.33 -22.71
C ARG A 315 0.49 -0.86 -22.74
N LEU A 316 1.21 -0.99 -21.63
CA LEU A 316 2.62 -0.62 -21.49
C LEU A 316 3.47 -1.81 -21.04
N SER A 317 4.72 -1.88 -21.50
CA SER A 317 5.65 -2.89 -21.01
C SER A 317 6.08 -2.57 -19.58
N PHE A 318 6.47 -3.60 -18.83
CA PHE A 318 6.97 -3.40 -17.47
C PHE A 318 8.18 -2.46 -17.40
N ASP A 319 9.10 -2.55 -18.36
CA ASP A 319 10.28 -1.69 -18.45
C ASP A 319 9.91 -0.20 -18.60
N GLN A 320 8.89 0.10 -19.42
CA GLN A 320 8.40 1.47 -19.61
C GLN A 320 7.78 2.02 -18.31
N MET A 321 7.02 1.19 -17.60
CA MET A 321 6.37 1.59 -16.36
C MET A 321 7.34 1.72 -15.20
N LEU A 322 8.42 0.93 -15.16
CA LEU A 322 9.51 1.12 -14.22
C LEU A 322 10.27 2.43 -14.46
N ALA A 323 10.42 2.84 -15.72
CA ALA A 323 11.08 4.10 -16.07
C ALA A 323 10.25 5.32 -15.62
N GLU A 324 8.92 5.27 -15.81
CA GLU A 324 8.02 6.35 -15.37
C GLU A 324 7.79 6.35 -13.85
N TYR A 325 7.58 5.16 -13.28
CA TYR A 325 7.24 4.93 -11.87
C TYR A 325 8.20 3.93 -11.22
N PRO A 326 9.44 4.34 -10.92
CA PRO A 326 10.38 3.49 -10.21
C PRO A 326 9.86 3.13 -8.80
N LEU A 327 10.29 1.98 -8.28
CA LEU A 327 9.84 1.42 -6.99
C LEU A 327 9.97 2.40 -5.82
N GLU A 328 10.99 3.26 -5.84
CA GLU A 328 11.25 4.27 -4.80
C GLU A 328 10.13 5.31 -4.72
N LYS A 329 9.52 5.68 -5.85
CA LYS A 329 8.41 6.64 -5.89
C LYS A 329 7.09 6.03 -5.45
N LEU A 330 6.91 4.72 -5.64
CA LEU A 330 5.70 3.99 -5.28
C LEU A 330 5.68 3.55 -3.81
N LYS A 331 6.83 3.55 -3.13
CA LYS A 331 6.88 3.32 -1.69
C LYS A 331 6.27 4.53 -0.96
N PRO A 332 5.28 4.34 -0.08
CA PRO A 332 4.72 5.44 0.68
C PRO A 332 5.83 6.07 1.52
N SER A 333 6.03 7.38 1.36
CA SER A 333 6.99 8.15 2.15
C SER A 333 6.69 7.95 3.64
N LEU A 334 7.60 7.29 4.37
CA LEU A 334 7.59 7.17 5.83
C LEU A 334 7.92 8.52 6.52
N SER A 335 7.37 9.63 6.01
CA SER A 335 7.62 10.97 6.52
C SER A 335 6.32 11.77 6.56
N LYS A 336 5.50 11.45 7.57
CA LYS A 336 4.64 12.36 8.35
C LYS A 336 3.70 11.51 9.20
N ILE A 337 4.19 11.08 10.36
CA ILE A 337 3.38 10.91 11.56
C ILE A 337 4.03 11.79 12.62
#